data_AF-A0A3M1EBK8-F1
#
_entry.id   AF-A0A3M1EBK8-F1
#
_cell.length_a   1.000
_cell.length_b   1.000
_cell.length_c   1.000
_cell.angle_alpha   90.00
_cell.angle_beta   90.00
_cell.angle_gamma   90.00
#
_symmetry.space_group_name_H-M   'P 1'
#
loop_
_entity.id
_entity.type
_entity.pdbx_description
1 polymer ?
#
loop_
_entity_poly.entity_id
_entity_poly.type
_entity_poly.pdbx_seq_one_letter_code
_entity_poly.pdbx_strand_id
1 'polypeptide(L)' 'MEIKVYATLRAIVGGKSIHLDHDGDITVKEMVERLFGRYPALKGELLTRNG' A
#
# COMPACT_ATOMS: atom_id res chain seq x y z
N MET A 1 -3.81 10.21 5.00
CA MET A 1 -2.71 9.69 5.85
C MET A 1 -1.46 9.45 5.00
N GLU A 2 -0.26 9.54 5.59
CA GLU A 2 1.01 9.25 4.88
C GLU A 2 1.51 7.84 5.21
N ILE A 3 1.79 7.04 4.18
CA ILE A 3 2.28 5.67 4.30
C ILE A 3 3.72 5.63 3.82
N LYS A 4 4.65 5.25 4.71
CA LYS A 4 6.07 5.11 4.37
C LYS A 4 6.34 3.75 3.74
N VAL A 5 7.08 3.76 2.63
CA VAL A 5 7.36 2.57 1.83
C VAL A 5 8.85 2.28 1.81
N TYR A 6 9.22 1.00 1.90
CA TYR A 6 10.59 0.56 2.10
C TYR A 6 10.99 -0.54 1.11
N ALA A 7 12.31 -0.71 0.93
CA ALA A 7 12.91 -1.77 0.12
C ALA A 7 12.30 -1.87 -1.30
N THR A 8 11.98 -3.10 -1.72
CA THR A 8 11.48 -3.42 -3.06
C THR A 8 10.14 -2.76 -3.39
N LEU A 9 9.33 -2.44 -2.37
CA LEU A 9 8.04 -1.80 -2.57
C LEU A 9 8.15 -0.38 -3.15
N ARG A 10 9.29 0.31 -2.95
CA ARG A 10 9.53 1.64 -3.53
C ARG A 10 9.55 1.62 -5.05
N ALA A 11 10.06 0.53 -5.64
CA ALA A 11 10.10 0.37 -7.09
C ALA A 11 8.68 0.22 -7.68
N ILE A 12 7.73 -0.30 -6.90
CA ILE A 12 6.34 -0.49 -7.31
C ILE A 12 5.54 0.80 -7.20
N VAL A 13 5.74 1.55 -6.11
CA VAL A 13 4.93 2.74 -5.82
C VAL A 13 5.49 4.02 -6.42
N GLY A 14 6.73 3.97 -6.94
CA GLY A 14 7.42 5.10 -7.57
C GLY A 14 7.94 6.15 -6.58
N GLY A 15 8.04 5.83 -5.28
CA GLY A 15 8.32 6.81 -4.25
C GLY A 15 8.63 6.23 -2.88
N LYS A 16 9.00 7.10 -1.94
CA LYS A 16 9.29 6.75 -0.54
C LYS A 16 8.06 6.79 0.35
N SER A 17 7.02 7.51 -0.06
CA SER A 17 5.75 7.56 0.64
C SER A 17 4.58 7.65 -0.33
N ILE A 18 3.41 7.23 0.15
CA ILE A 18 2.13 7.37 -0.53
C ILE A 18 1.25 8.27 0.33
N HIS A 19 0.64 9.27 -0.29
CA HIS A 19 -0.46 10.00 0.31
C HIS A 19 -1.77 9.27 -0.01
N LEU A 20 -2.49 8.84 1.02
CA LEU A 20 -3.79 8.20 0.89
C LEU A 20 -4.86 9.11 1.49
N ASP A 21 -5.72 9.63 0.64
CA ASP A 21 -6.92 10.36 1.08
C ASP A 21 -7.92 9.36 1.66
N HIS A 22 -8.49 9.74 2.81
CA HIS A 22 -9.44 8.92 3.55
C HIS A 22 -10.40 9.82 4.31
N ASP A 23 -11.66 9.40 4.36
CA ASP A 23 -12.71 10.06 5.11
C ASP A 23 -12.94 9.27 6.39
N GLY A 24 -12.74 9.93 7.54
CA GLY A 24 -12.87 9.30 8.85
C GLY A 24 -11.81 8.23 9.15
N ASP A 25 -12.09 7.43 10.17
CA ASP A 25 -11.20 6.33 10.56
C ASP A 25 -11.32 5.18 9.56
N ILE A 26 -10.17 4.66 9.10
CA ILE A 26 -10.11 3.48 8.24
C ILE A 26 -9.31 2.37 8.90
N THR A 27 -9.71 1.14 8.64
CA THR A 27 -8.97 -0.04 9.08
C THR A 27 -7.73 -0.27 8.21
N VAL A 28 -6.74 -0.99 8.76
CA VAL A 28 -5.55 -1.42 8.00
C VAL A 28 -5.94 -2.24 6.77
N LYS A 29 -7.01 -3.05 6.88
CA LYS A 29 -7.52 -3.84 5.76
C LYS A 29 -7.99 -2.95 4.61
N GLU A 30 -8.83 -1.96 4.89
CA GLU A 30 -9.33 -1.01 3.88
C GLU A 30 -8.19 -0.19 3.27
N MET A 31 -7.21 0.22 4.08
CA MET A 31 -6.00 0.88 3.59
C MET A 31 -5.27 0.00 2.56
N VAL A 32 -5.04 -1.28 2.89
CA VAL A 32 -4.36 -2.23 1.99
C VAL A 32 -5.17 -2.50 0.72
N GLU A 33 -6.49 -2.63 0.81
CA GLU A 33 -7.37 -2.80 -0.35
C GLU A 33 -7.32 -1.59 -1.29
N ARG A 34 -7.33 -0.36 -0.75
CA ARG A 34 -7.13 0.87 -1.54
C ARG A 34 -5.75 0.91 -2.21
N LEU A 35 -4.71 0.47 -1.50
CA LEU A 35 -3.37 0.36 -2.06
C LEU A 35 -3.29 -0.66 -3.20
N PHE A 36 -3.97 -1.80 -3.10
CA PHE A 36 -4.07 -2.79 -4.18
C PHE A 36 -4.83 -2.25 -5.39
N GLY A 37 -5.87 -1.43 -5.18
CA GLY A 37 -6.57 -0.74 -6.26
C GLY A 37 -5.67 0.24 -7.02
N ARG A 38 -4.81 0.98 -6.31
CA ARG A 38 -3.90 1.97 -6.91
C ARG A 38 -2.62 1.36 -7.48
N TYR A 39 -2.11 0.31 -6.86
CA TYR A 39 -0.87 -0.38 -7.21
C TYR A 39 -1.09 -1.91 -7.22
N PRO A 40 -1.68 -2.47 -8.29
CA PRO A 40 -2.03 -3.90 -8.34
C PRO A 40 -0.84 -4.84 -8.10
N ALA A 41 0.37 -4.43 -8.51
CA ALA A 41 1.60 -5.19 -8.28
C ALA A 41 1.93 -5.39 -6.79
N LEU A 42 1.45 -4.53 -5.88
CA LEU A 42 1.63 -4.71 -4.44
C LEU A 42 0.98 -5.99 -3.93
N LYS A 43 -0.10 -6.45 -4.56
CA LYS A 43 -0.81 -7.69 -4.15
C LYS A 43 0.12 -8.89 -4.23
N GLY A 44 0.93 -8.95 -5.28
CA GLY A 44 1.89 -10.02 -5.52
C GLY A 44 3.10 -10.01 -4.61
N GLU A 45 3.42 -8.89 -3.93
CA GLU A 45 4.53 -8.79 -2.97
C GLU A 45 4.06 -8.89 -1.52
N LEU A 46 2.89 -8.34 -1.20
CA LEU A 46 2.35 -8.32 0.16
C LEU A 46 1.66 -9.63 0.53
N LEU A 47 1.02 -10.33 -0.41
CA LEU A 47 0.32 -11.60 -0.12
C LEU A 47 1.19 -12.85 -0.28
N THR A 48 2.31 -12.76 -1.00
CA THR A 48 3.16 -13.94 -1.29
C THR A 48 4.17 -14.26 -0.19
N ARG A 49 4.38 -13.37 0.78
CA ARG A 49 5.50 -13.54 1.72
C ARG A 49 5.13 -14.05 3.10
N ASN A 50 3.86 -14.07 3.50
CA ASN A 50 3.38 -14.76 4.70
C ASN A 50 1.86 -14.96 4.59
N GLY A 51 1.44 -16.10 4.06
CA GLY A 51 0.14 -16.70 4.36
C GLY A 51 0.37 -17.77 5.42
#